data_AF-A0AAD4C0B2-F1
#
_entry.id   AF-A0AAD4C0B2-F1
#
_cell.length_a   1.000
_cell.length_b   1.000
_cell.length_c   1.000
_cell.angle_alpha   90.00
_cell.angle_beta   90.00
_cell.angle_gamma   90.00
#
_symmetry.space_group_name_H-M   'P 1'
#
loop_
_entity.id
_entity.type
_entity.pdbx_description
1 polymer ?
#
loop_
_entity_poly.entity_id
_entity_poly.type
_entity_poly.pdbx_seq_one_letter_code
_entity_poly.pdbx_strand_id
1 'polypeptide(L)'
;MRTDEQILHDRINLPRLIKRLEQSIQEDDWSKSDPPQRETWLKAQATLQQLRHARLLLKNVELDNVDPTPAQERRYQHFKMTLKHLEDYMLQVNQQLTPPVRRPKPLLPSIRPPPPRSPTSKSSEPTTSPVEATLGLIPAEASSSLAVPDVQDLLLASPHIPSPFSSSLASSSASIPAPGQEPGPSSHIASTTPGPSLAPPSATKTTATPTILQNSRALQDQLSEQLALMATQLRRNATHFSASLEKDKAVIEGMETKVEGNYEWMKRERIRLRDFRGKSGGTTCLVIMSVVVVLIAFIIMMFIIRLT
;
A
#
# COMPACT_ATOMS: atom_id res chain seq x y z
N MET A 1 4.27 12.81 22.75
CA MET A 1 5.62 13.17 23.23
C MET A 1 6.54 11.99 22.95
N ARG A 2 7.71 12.21 22.34
CA ARG A 2 8.74 11.15 22.23
C ARG A 2 9.33 10.90 23.61
N THR A 3 9.68 9.65 23.88
CA THR A 3 10.41 9.29 25.09
C THR A 3 11.90 9.56 24.89
N ASP A 4 12.62 9.93 25.93
CA ASP A 4 14.07 10.17 25.86
C ASP A 4 14.84 8.93 25.36
N GLU A 5 14.33 7.74 25.69
CA GLU A 5 14.83 6.47 25.16
C GLU A 5 14.74 6.40 23.63
N GLN A 6 13.64 6.87 23.04
CA GLN A 6 13.44 6.88 21.59
C GLN A 6 14.43 7.82 20.91
N ILE A 7 14.66 8.99 21.49
CA ILE A 7 15.61 9.99 20.98
C ILE A 7 17.03 9.40 20.98
N LEU A 8 17.40 8.71 22.07
CA LEU A 8 18.70 8.06 22.19
C LEU A 8 18.85 6.94 21.16
N HIS A 9 17.81 6.12 20.95
CA HIS A 9 17.80 5.09 19.93
C HIS A 9 17.98 5.66 18.52
N ASP A 10 17.23 6.70 18.16
CA ASP A 10 17.29 7.31 16.84
C ASP A 10 18.70 7.88 16.57
N ARG A 11 19.32 8.50 17.59
CA ARG A 11 20.70 9.03 17.52
C ARG A 11 21.76 7.95 17.31
N ILE A 12 21.60 6.78 17.93
CA ILE A 12 22.53 5.64 17.76
C ILE A 12 22.28 4.90 16.44
N ASN A 13 21.01 4.80 16.02
CA ASN A 13 20.62 4.04 14.85
C ASN A 13 20.97 4.78 13.56
N LEU A 14 20.87 6.11 13.52
CA LEU A 14 21.18 6.94 12.35
C LEU A 14 22.57 6.63 11.75
N PRO A 15 23.69 6.72 12.49
CA PRO A 15 25.01 6.46 11.91
C PRO A 15 25.18 5.00 11.47
N ARG A 16 24.52 4.04 12.13
CA ARG A 16 24.55 2.62 11.75
C ARG A 16 23.80 2.38 10.45
N LEU A 17 22.64 3.01 10.30
CA LEU A 17 21.82 2.91 9.10
C LEU A 17 22.53 3.52 7.90
N ILE A 18 23.13 4.71 8.07
CA ILE A 18 23.88 5.39 7.00
C ILE A 18 25.06 4.53 6.54
N LYS A 19 25.86 3.99 7.47
CA LYS A 19 26.97 3.10 7.12
C LYS A 19 26.51 1.85 6.38
N ARG A 20 25.41 1.24 6.83
CA ARG A 20 24.83 0.07 6.15
C ARG A 20 24.34 0.43 4.75
N LEU A 21 23.73 1.60 4.58
CA LEU A 21 23.25 2.07 3.28
C LEU A 21 24.41 2.30 2.32
N GLU A 22 25.44 3.01 2.78
CA GLU A 22 26.67 3.24 2.03
C GLU A 22 27.33 1.93 1.61
N GLN A 23 27.45 0.98 2.55
CA GLN A 23 27.99 -0.34 2.29
C GLN A 23 27.11 -1.13 1.30
N SER A 24 25.79 -1.16 1.48
CA SER A 24 24.88 -1.87 0.57
C SER A 24 24.95 -1.32 -0.86
N ILE A 25 25.12 0.00 -1.00
CA ILE A 25 25.19 0.64 -2.31
C ILE A 25 26.54 0.39 -2.98
N GLN A 26 27.63 0.26 -2.21
CA GLN A 26 28.97 -0.06 -2.72
C GLN A 26 29.16 -1.55 -3.04
N GLU A 27 28.55 -2.44 -2.25
CA GLU A 27 28.70 -3.90 -2.40
C GLU A 27 27.78 -4.48 -3.48
N ASP A 28 26.55 -3.96 -3.63
CA ASP A 28 25.66 -4.40 -4.70
C ASP A 28 26.16 -3.83 -6.04
N ASP A 29 26.59 -4.71 -6.95
CA ASP A 29 26.90 -4.30 -8.33
C ASP A 29 25.60 -4.05 -9.10
N TRP A 30 25.06 -2.84 -8.97
CA TRP A 30 23.82 -2.40 -9.64
C TRP A 30 23.90 -2.43 -11.17
N SER A 31 25.10 -2.66 -11.74
CA SER A 31 25.40 -2.61 -13.17
C SER A 31 25.74 -3.96 -13.81
N LYS A 32 26.26 -4.93 -13.04
CA LYS A 32 26.55 -6.28 -13.54
C LYS A 32 25.43 -7.23 -13.20
N SER A 33 24.62 -7.51 -14.20
CA SER A 33 23.40 -8.31 -14.12
C SER A 33 23.68 -9.80 -13.96
N ASP A 34 23.60 -10.30 -12.72
CA ASP A 34 23.19 -11.68 -12.42
C ASP A 34 22.37 -11.72 -11.12
N PRO A 35 21.31 -10.89 -11.04
CA PRO A 35 19.93 -11.40 -10.88
C PRO A 35 18.96 -10.81 -11.92
N PRO A 36 17.71 -11.31 -12.04
CA PRO A 36 16.72 -10.77 -12.96
C PRO A 36 16.47 -9.28 -12.68
N GLN A 37 16.46 -8.44 -13.72
CA GLN A 37 16.32 -6.98 -13.67
C GLN A 37 15.22 -6.47 -12.72
N ARG A 38 14.13 -7.25 -12.57
CA ARG A 38 13.02 -6.96 -11.67
C ARG A 38 13.41 -7.03 -10.18
N GLU A 39 14.26 -7.97 -9.81
CA GLU A 39 14.77 -8.10 -8.44
C GLU A 39 15.73 -6.96 -8.10
N THR A 40 16.62 -6.60 -9.02
CA THR A 40 17.51 -5.44 -8.85
C THR A 40 16.71 -4.14 -8.73
N TRP A 41 15.66 -3.98 -9.53
CA TRP A 41 14.73 -2.84 -9.40
C TRP A 41 14.01 -2.82 -8.04
N LEU A 42 13.51 -3.97 -7.58
CA LEU A 42 12.84 -4.07 -6.29
C LEU A 42 13.80 -3.75 -5.13
N LYS A 43 15.04 -4.23 -5.21
CA LYS A 43 16.11 -3.90 -4.25
C LYS A 43 16.40 -2.40 -4.26
N ALA A 44 16.55 -1.78 -5.44
CA ALA A 44 16.77 -0.34 -5.57
C ALA A 44 15.61 0.48 -4.98
N GLN A 45 14.37 0.01 -5.13
CA GLN A 45 13.21 0.64 -4.50
C GLN A 45 13.24 0.51 -2.97
N ALA A 46 13.65 -0.65 -2.45
CA ALA A 46 13.78 -0.88 -1.01
C ALA A 46 14.89 -0.01 -0.40
N THR A 47 16.06 0.13 -1.06
CA THR A 47 17.13 1.03 -0.60
C THR A 47 16.69 2.49 -0.64
N LEU A 48 15.91 2.90 -1.63
CA LEU A 48 15.32 4.25 -1.70
C LEU A 48 14.36 4.51 -0.52
N GLN A 49 13.55 3.53 -0.13
CA GLN A 49 12.71 3.64 1.07
C GLN A 49 13.56 3.79 2.34
N GLN A 50 14.65 3.03 2.46
CA GLN A 50 15.57 3.15 3.59
C GLN A 50 16.27 4.52 3.63
N LEU A 51 16.62 5.09 2.48
CA LEU A 51 17.17 6.46 2.37
C LEU A 51 16.15 7.52 2.83
N ARG A 52 14.88 7.37 2.46
CA ARG A 52 13.79 8.25 2.95
C ARG A 52 13.62 8.15 4.46
N HIS A 53 13.67 6.93 5.00
CA HIS A 53 13.60 6.70 6.43
C HIS A 53 14.81 7.32 7.16
N ALA A 54 16.02 7.16 6.62
CA ALA A 54 17.23 7.77 7.17
C ALA A 54 17.15 9.31 7.21
N ARG A 55 16.54 9.94 6.19
CA ARG A 55 16.27 11.39 6.21
C ARG A 55 15.27 11.79 7.29
N LEU A 56 14.19 11.01 7.45
CA LEU A 56 13.22 11.25 8.50
C LEU A 56 13.88 11.17 9.89
N LEU A 57 14.70 10.13 10.12
CA LEU A 57 15.49 9.97 11.33
C LEU A 57 16.44 11.14 11.56
N LEU A 58 17.15 11.60 10.53
CA LEU A 58 18.05 12.75 10.64
C LEU A 58 17.30 14.01 11.05
N LYS A 59 16.14 14.28 10.44
CA LYS A 59 15.28 15.42 10.81
C LYS A 59 14.76 15.29 12.24
N ASN A 60 14.40 14.09 12.67
CA ASN A 60 13.96 13.82 14.04
C ASN A 60 15.06 14.12 15.05
N VAL A 61 16.26 13.58 14.81
CA VAL A 61 17.43 13.79 15.69
C VAL A 61 17.86 15.26 15.71
N GLU A 62 17.70 15.99 14.61
CA GLU A 62 17.98 17.43 14.54
C GLU A 62 16.97 18.26 15.33
N LEU A 63 15.68 17.93 15.25
CA LEU A 63 14.61 18.60 16.01
C LEU A 63 14.73 18.38 17.53
N ASP A 64 15.19 17.20 17.94
CA ASP A 64 15.32 16.84 19.35
C ASP A 64 16.60 17.43 19.99
N ASN A 65 17.48 18.05 19.21
CA ASN A 65 18.77 18.60 19.65
C ASN A 65 18.69 20.13 19.69
N VAL A 66 18.15 20.66 20.79
CA VAL A 66 17.86 22.10 20.96
C VAL A 66 19.14 22.96 20.92
N ASP A 67 20.29 22.41 21.34
CA ASP A 67 21.61 23.09 21.33
C ASP A 67 22.70 22.21 20.71
N PRO A 68 22.81 22.13 19.37
CA PRO A 68 23.80 21.28 18.72
C PRO A 68 25.22 21.84 18.93
N THR A 69 26.10 21.01 19.49
CA THR A 69 27.54 21.31 19.53
C THR A 69 28.07 21.51 18.10
N PRO A 70 28.99 22.44 17.81
CA PRO A 70 29.51 22.66 16.44
C PRO A 70 30.10 21.40 15.79
N ALA A 71 30.62 20.45 16.58
CA ALA A 71 31.06 19.15 16.09
C ALA A 71 29.90 18.24 15.62
N GLN A 72 28.75 18.31 16.30
CA GLN A 72 27.55 17.57 15.92
C GLN A 72 26.95 18.13 14.64
N GLU A 73 26.93 19.46 14.50
CA GLU A 73 26.46 20.12 13.29
C GLU A 73 27.25 19.67 12.07
N ARG A 74 28.59 19.67 12.14
CA ARG A 74 29.45 19.15 11.06
C ARG A 74 29.12 17.70 10.70
N ARG A 75 28.80 16.87 11.69
CA ARG A 75 28.42 15.47 11.50
C ARG A 75 27.07 15.34 10.81
N TYR A 76 26.08 16.13 11.20
CA TYR A 76 24.77 16.15 10.53
C TYR A 76 24.89 16.64 9.10
N GLN A 77 25.68 17.69 8.84
CA GLN A 77 25.96 18.17 7.50
C GLN A 77 26.61 17.08 6.63
N HIS A 78 27.58 16.36 7.18
CA HIS A 78 28.15 15.20 6.50
C HIS A 78 27.07 14.16 6.16
N PHE A 79 26.23 13.77 7.12
CA PHE A 79 25.13 12.84 6.87
C PHE A 79 24.13 13.36 5.83
N LYS A 80 23.79 14.65 5.83
CA LYS A 80 22.93 15.29 4.83
C LYS A 80 23.53 15.14 3.43
N MET A 81 24.82 15.44 3.28
CA MET A 81 25.54 15.33 2.00
C MET A 81 25.62 13.87 1.52
N THR A 82 26.00 12.94 2.39
CA THR A 82 26.07 11.51 2.06
C THR A 82 24.70 10.98 1.62
N LEU A 83 23.64 11.24 2.40
CA LEU A 83 22.28 10.78 2.05
C LEU A 83 21.78 11.39 0.74
N LYS A 84 22.12 12.64 0.45
CA LYS A 84 21.77 13.28 -0.82
C LYS A 84 22.47 12.60 -2.00
N HIS A 85 23.78 12.40 -1.88
CA HIS A 85 24.55 11.73 -2.92
C HIS A 85 24.05 10.30 -3.20
N LEU A 86 23.80 9.52 -2.15
CA LEU A 86 23.27 8.15 -2.26
C LEU A 86 21.87 8.13 -2.89
N GLU A 87 21.01 9.09 -2.54
CA GLU A 87 19.69 9.20 -3.15
C GLU A 87 19.75 9.57 -4.63
N ASP A 88 20.56 10.55 -5.01
CA ASP A 88 20.72 10.95 -6.41
C ASP A 88 21.22 9.77 -7.25
N TYR A 89 22.20 9.02 -6.74
CA TYR A 89 22.71 7.80 -7.37
C TYR A 89 21.62 6.71 -7.49
N MET A 90 20.89 6.42 -6.41
CA MET A 90 19.81 5.41 -6.44
C MET A 90 18.63 5.83 -7.32
N LEU A 91 18.32 7.11 -7.43
CA LEU A 91 17.32 7.63 -8.37
C LEU A 91 17.76 7.39 -9.82
N GLN A 92 19.04 7.59 -10.13
CA GLN A 92 19.58 7.29 -11.45
C GLN A 92 19.50 5.78 -11.75
N VAL A 93 19.91 4.93 -10.81
CA VAL A 93 19.82 3.47 -10.94
C VAL A 93 18.37 3.01 -11.12
N ASN A 94 17.44 3.53 -10.33
CA ASN A 94 16.02 3.20 -10.42
C ASN A 94 15.40 3.62 -11.77
N GLN A 95 15.80 4.77 -12.31
CA GLN A 95 15.37 5.20 -13.65
C GLN A 95 15.86 4.23 -14.74
N GLN A 96 17.10 3.76 -14.65
CA GLN A 96 17.66 2.79 -15.60
C GLN A 96 17.00 1.41 -15.51
N LEU A 97 16.56 1.01 -14.32
CA LEU A 97 15.97 -0.30 -14.06
C LEU A 97 14.44 -0.33 -14.13
N THR A 98 13.78 0.80 -14.38
CA THR A 98 12.30 0.89 -14.40
C THR A 98 11.73 -0.05 -15.46
N PRO A 99 10.98 -1.10 -15.09
CA PRO A 99 10.45 -2.05 -16.05
C PRO A 99 9.45 -1.36 -16.99
N PRO A 100 9.48 -1.65 -18.31
CA PRO A 100 8.51 -1.10 -19.24
C PRO A 100 7.10 -1.57 -18.87
N VAL A 101 6.18 -0.61 -18.70
CA VAL A 101 4.79 -0.87 -18.34
C VAL A 101 4.11 -1.67 -19.45
N ARG A 102 4.04 -3.00 -19.32
CA ARG A 102 3.23 -3.83 -20.22
C ARG A 102 1.78 -3.74 -19.77
N ARG A 103 0.97 -2.99 -20.54
CA ARG A 103 -0.48 -3.02 -20.39
C ARG A 103 -0.97 -4.45 -20.69
N PRO A 104 -1.77 -5.07 -19.82
CA PRO A 104 -2.38 -6.36 -20.14
C PRO A 104 -3.20 -6.23 -21.43
N LYS A 105 -3.13 -7.24 -22.30
CA LYS A 105 -3.91 -7.26 -23.54
C LYS A 105 -5.40 -7.10 -23.17
N PRO A 106 -6.13 -6.14 -23.76
CA PRO A 106 -7.54 -5.97 -23.44
C PRO A 106 -8.29 -7.26 -23.78
N LEU A 107 -8.97 -7.86 -22.79
CA LEU A 107 -9.75 -9.09 -22.94
C LEU A 107 -11.09 -8.87 -23.68
N LEU A 108 -11.39 -7.62 -24.05
CA LEU A 108 -12.64 -7.21 -24.67
C LEU A 108 -12.93 -7.87 -26.04
N PRO A 109 -11.95 -8.15 -26.93
CA PRO A 109 -12.24 -8.79 -28.21
C PRO A 109 -12.58 -10.29 -28.10
N SER A 110 -12.36 -10.93 -26.94
CA SER A 110 -12.51 -12.39 -26.78
C SER A 110 -13.77 -12.82 -26.04
N ILE A 111 -14.62 -11.88 -25.60
CA ILE A 111 -15.91 -12.22 -25.01
C ILE A 111 -16.89 -12.42 -26.17
N ARG A 112 -17.23 -13.68 -26.46
CA ARG A 112 -18.26 -14.02 -27.47
C ARG A 112 -19.57 -13.32 -27.11
N PRO A 113 -20.26 -12.66 -28.06
CA PRO A 113 -21.60 -12.15 -27.83
C PRO A 113 -22.53 -13.29 -27.38
N PRO A 114 -23.38 -13.10 -26.36
CA PRO A 114 -24.38 -14.09 -25.99
C PRO A 114 -25.35 -14.29 -27.17
N PRO A 115 -25.80 -15.54 -27.44
CA PRO A 115 -26.71 -15.82 -28.54
C PRO A 115 -28.05 -15.06 -28.33
N PRO A 116 -28.66 -14.54 -29.40
CA PRO A 116 -29.95 -13.87 -29.32
C PRO A 116 -31.01 -14.85 -28.79
N ARG A 117 -31.64 -14.49 -27.67
CA ARG A 117 -32.81 -15.21 -27.15
C ARG A 117 -34.00 -14.84 -28.04
N SER A 118 -34.49 -15.81 -28.80
CA SER A 118 -35.76 -15.72 -29.50
C SER A 118 -36.93 -15.65 -28.50
N PRO A 119 -37.97 -14.82 -28.74
CA PRO A 119 -39.13 -14.73 -27.86
C PRO A 119 -40.29 -15.59 -28.38
N THR A 120 -40.59 -16.71 -27.72
CA THR A 120 -41.90 -17.43 -27.72
C THR A 120 -41.75 -18.63 -26.79
N SER A 121 -42.68 -19.11 -25.98
CA SER A 121 -44.08 -18.82 -25.73
C SER A 121 -44.42 -19.34 -24.31
N LYS A 122 -45.58 -18.97 -23.80
CA LYS A 122 -46.14 -19.31 -22.49
C LYS A 122 -46.45 -20.82 -22.34
N SER A 123 -46.47 -21.24 -21.07
CA SER A 123 -47.39 -22.22 -20.45
C SER A 123 -47.33 -23.69 -20.92
N SER A 124 -46.88 -24.60 -20.04
CA SER A 124 -47.76 -25.49 -19.25
C SER A 124 -46.95 -26.67 -18.66
N GLU A 125 -47.05 -26.86 -17.34
CA GLU A 125 -46.91 -28.16 -16.64
C GLU A 125 -47.86 -29.21 -17.26
N PRO A 126 -47.62 -30.54 -17.16
CA PRO A 126 -47.59 -31.24 -15.86
C PRO A 126 -46.63 -32.45 -15.72
N THR A 127 -46.30 -32.75 -14.46
CA THR A 127 -46.24 -34.07 -13.77
C THR A 127 -45.94 -35.34 -14.59
N THR A 128 -44.84 -36.04 -14.25
CA THR A 128 -44.83 -37.47 -13.80
C THR A 128 -43.44 -37.88 -13.25
N SER A 129 -43.45 -38.53 -12.07
CA SER A 129 -42.41 -39.35 -11.40
C SER A 129 -42.00 -40.57 -12.28
N PRO A 130 -41.02 -41.49 -11.98
CA PRO A 130 -40.43 -41.82 -10.66
C PRO A 130 -38.98 -42.44 -10.60
N VAL A 131 -38.55 -42.80 -9.37
CA VAL A 131 -37.69 -43.97 -8.97
C VAL A 131 -36.19 -43.95 -9.36
N GLU A 132 -35.27 -43.77 -8.39
CA GLU A 132 -34.51 -44.81 -7.64
C GLU A 132 -33.33 -45.43 -8.42
N ALA A 133 -32.11 -45.24 -7.90
CA ALA A 133 -30.98 -46.14 -8.15
C ALA A 133 -29.97 -46.02 -6.99
N THR A 134 -30.06 -47.01 -6.11
CA THR A 134 -29.12 -47.33 -5.04
C THR A 134 -28.32 -48.57 -5.48
N LEU A 135 -27.03 -48.61 -5.10
CA LEU A 135 -26.08 -49.75 -5.03
C LEU A 135 -25.08 -50.05 -6.18
N GLY A 136 -23.84 -50.30 -5.73
CA GLY A 136 -22.74 -50.98 -6.46
C GLY A 136 -21.34 -50.53 -5.97
N LEU A 137 -20.92 -50.84 -4.74
CA LEU A 137 -19.95 -51.92 -4.37
C LEU A 137 -18.47 -51.74 -4.81
N ILE A 138 -17.62 -51.63 -3.77
CA ILE A 138 -16.14 -51.74 -3.65
C ILE A 138 -15.70 -53.20 -4.01
N PRO A 139 -14.50 -53.54 -4.56
CA PRO A 139 -13.23 -53.63 -3.77
C PRO A 139 -11.85 -53.56 -4.46
N ALA A 140 -10.81 -53.29 -3.62
CA ALA A 140 -9.45 -53.86 -3.53
C ALA A 140 -8.60 -54.08 -4.81
N GLU A 141 -7.27 -54.10 -4.86
CA GLU A 141 -6.10 -53.81 -4.02
C GLU A 141 -4.88 -53.88 -4.99
N ALA A 142 -3.77 -53.25 -4.61
CA ALA A 142 -2.37 -53.65 -4.84
C ALA A 142 -1.74 -53.77 -6.26
N SER A 143 -0.81 -52.82 -6.51
CA SER A 143 0.64 -53.04 -6.73
C SER A 143 1.30 -53.05 -8.13
N SER A 144 2.28 -52.13 -8.25
CA SER A 144 3.60 -52.19 -8.96
C SER A 144 3.64 -52.09 -10.50
N SER A 145 4.56 -51.38 -11.18
CA SER A 145 5.85 -50.75 -10.80
C SER A 145 6.36 -49.69 -11.83
N LEU A 146 7.21 -48.77 -11.32
CA LEU A 146 8.35 -48.01 -11.89
C LEU A 146 8.23 -47.13 -13.18
N ALA A 147 8.39 -45.80 -13.04
CA ALA A 147 9.63 -45.02 -13.37
C ALA A 147 9.45 -43.47 -13.22
N VAL A 148 10.42 -42.85 -12.54
CA VAL A 148 10.72 -41.45 -12.04
C VAL A 148 10.83 -40.33 -13.13
N PRO A 149 10.96 -38.98 -12.88
CA PRO A 149 10.75 -38.07 -11.70
C PRO A 149 9.82 -36.84 -11.97
N ASP A 150 9.34 -36.14 -10.92
CA ASP A 150 9.18 -34.67 -10.94
C ASP A 150 9.31 -34.08 -9.52
N VAL A 151 9.86 -32.87 -9.43
CA VAL A 151 10.62 -32.31 -8.29
C VAL A 151 9.94 -31.04 -7.76
N GLN A 152 8.92 -31.10 -6.89
CA GLN A 152 8.37 -29.86 -6.31
C GLN A 152 7.71 -29.99 -4.92
N ASP A 153 8.31 -30.78 -4.03
CA ASP A 153 8.02 -30.68 -2.60
C ASP A 153 9.31 -30.47 -1.83
N LEU A 154 9.55 -29.21 -1.47
CA LEU A 154 10.33 -28.69 -0.33
C LEU A 154 10.66 -27.22 -0.62
N LEU A 155 10.58 -26.37 0.42
CA LEU A 155 11.04 -24.98 0.51
C LEU A 155 9.98 -23.85 0.34
N LEU A 156 9.00 -23.81 1.23
CA LEU A 156 8.61 -22.52 1.87
C LEU A 156 8.90 -22.58 3.37
N ALA A 157 10.17 -22.79 3.71
CA ALA A 157 10.72 -22.41 5.01
C ALA A 157 11.10 -20.92 4.93
N SER A 158 10.28 -20.09 5.57
CA SER A 158 10.64 -18.71 5.90
C SER A 158 11.62 -18.69 7.07
N PRO A 159 12.68 -17.86 7.00
CA PRO A 159 12.99 -17.09 8.19
C PRO A 159 13.37 -15.62 7.93
N HIS A 160 12.75 -14.78 8.76
CA HIS A 160 13.28 -13.55 9.38
C HIS A 160 13.45 -12.24 8.59
N ILE A 161 12.49 -11.33 8.80
CA ILE A 161 12.70 -9.88 8.83
C ILE A 161 12.30 -9.38 10.22
N PRO A 162 13.19 -8.69 10.98
CA PRO A 162 12.80 -7.96 12.17
C PRO A 162 12.32 -6.55 11.81
N SER A 163 11.09 -6.24 12.23
CA SER A 163 10.56 -4.88 12.36
C SER A 163 10.89 -4.32 13.74
N PRO A 164 10.86 -2.98 13.91
CA PRO A 164 9.81 -2.46 14.78
C PRO A 164 9.07 -1.22 14.23
N PHE A 165 7.73 -1.32 14.32
CA PHE A 165 6.68 -0.36 14.68
C PHE A 165 7.13 1.08 15.10
N SER A 166 6.41 2.19 14.84
CA SER A 166 4.94 2.35 14.87
C SER A 166 4.47 3.74 14.39
N SER A 167 3.24 3.78 13.85
CA SER A 167 2.18 4.81 14.02
C SER A 167 2.27 6.19 13.35
N SER A 168 1.37 6.46 12.39
CA SER A 168 0.41 7.58 12.45
C SER A 168 -0.66 7.45 11.37
N LEU A 169 -1.91 7.24 11.79
CA LEU A 169 -3.11 7.55 11.00
C LEU A 169 -3.18 9.07 10.78
N ALA A 170 -3.48 9.49 9.56
CA ALA A 170 -4.23 10.72 9.31
C ALA A 170 -4.87 10.64 7.92
N SER A 171 -6.20 10.61 7.91
CA SER A 171 -7.05 10.84 6.77
C SER A 171 -6.67 12.13 6.04
N SER A 172 -6.58 12.08 4.70
CA SER A 172 -7.01 13.20 3.88
C SER A 172 -7.53 12.69 2.54
N SER A 173 -8.77 13.05 2.33
CA SER A 173 -9.70 12.67 1.29
C SER A 173 -9.34 13.21 -0.08
N ALA A 174 -9.75 12.41 -1.07
CA ALA A 174 -10.13 12.74 -2.43
C ALA A 174 -10.29 14.23 -2.77
N SER A 175 -9.55 14.66 -3.79
CA SER A 175 -9.80 15.85 -4.58
C SER A 175 -10.98 15.62 -5.55
N ILE A 176 -12.11 16.28 -5.28
CA ILE A 176 -13.23 16.49 -6.22
C ILE A 176 -13.36 18.00 -6.44
N PRO A 177 -13.46 18.50 -7.69
CA PRO A 177 -13.73 19.91 -7.96
C PRO A 177 -15.23 20.23 -7.85
N ALA A 178 -15.52 21.37 -7.23
CA ALA A 178 -16.86 21.89 -6.93
C ALA A 178 -17.54 22.57 -8.14
N PRO A 179 -18.89 22.57 -8.18
CA PRO A 179 -19.68 23.53 -8.96
C PRO A 179 -20.59 24.39 -8.07
N GLY A 180 -20.71 25.68 -8.43
CA GLY A 180 -21.91 26.49 -8.18
C GLY A 180 -21.77 27.69 -7.25
N GLN A 181 -21.70 28.90 -7.83
CA GLN A 181 -22.49 30.03 -7.32
C GLN A 181 -22.83 31.03 -8.44
N GLU A 182 -24.10 31.42 -8.44
CA GLU A 182 -24.90 32.15 -9.44
C GLU A 182 -24.88 33.70 -9.17
N PRO A 183 -25.68 34.57 -9.83
CA PRO A 183 -25.23 35.83 -10.43
C PRO A 183 -25.89 37.09 -9.81
N GLY A 184 -25.49 38.26 -10.28
CA GLY A 184 -26.17 39.54 -10.02
C GLY A 184 -26.03 40.50 -11.22
N PRO A 185 -26.96 41.46 -11.41
CA PRO A 185 -27.55 41.74 -12.73
C PRO A 185 -27.30 43.15 -13.31
N SER A 186 -27.83 43.33 -14.53
CA SER A 186 -28.10 44.59 -15.27
C SER A 186 -26.90 45.19 -16.00
N SER A 187 -26.93 45.63 -17.27
CA SER A 187 -27.98 45.86 -18.29
C SER A 187 -27.25 46.61 -19.45
N HIS A 188 -27.40 46.37 -20.76
CA HIS A 188 -28.47 46.85 -21.64
C HIS A 188 -28.05 46.67 -23.13
N ILE A 189 -29.01 46.23 -23.98
CA ILE A 189 -29.29 46.65 -25.39
C ILE A 189 -28.23 46.24 -26.46
N ALA A 190 -28.51 45.66 -27.64
CA ALA A 190 -29.67 45.41 -28.52
C ALA A 190 -29.43 44.04 -29.23
N SER A 191 -30.40 43.30 -29.78
CA SER A 191 -31.25 43.67 -30.91
C SER A 191 -32.36 42.64 -31.14
N THR A 192 -33.59 43.17 -31.14
CA THR A 192 -34.71 42.90 -32.08
C THR A 192 -35.13 41.45 -32.38
N THR A 193 -36.30 41.13 -31.82
CA THR A 193 -37.32 40.16 -32.25
C THR A 193 -37.81 40.41 -33.69
N PRO A 194 -38.39 39.39 -34.35
CA PRO A 194 -39.83 39.49 -34.62
C PRO A 194 -40.61 38.18 -34.39
N GLY A 195 -41.85 38.32 -33.89
CA GLY A 195 -42.83 37.25 -33.68
C GLY A 195 -43.67 36.90 -34.93
N PRO A 196 -44.55 35.87 -34.85
CA PRO A 196 -45.33 35.38 -35.98
C PRO A 196 -46.72 36.04 -36.04
N SER A 197 -47.15 36.51 -37.21
CA SER A 197 -48.56 36.81 -37.50
C SER A 197 -48.90 36.49 -38.97
N LEU A 198 -50.10 35.94 -39.14
CA LEU A 198 -50.71 35.29 -40.31
C LEU A 198 -50.86 36.19 -41.57
N ALA A 199 -50.49 35.67 -42.75
CA ALA A 199 -51.30 35.60 -43.99
C ALA A 199 -50.47 35.08 -45.22
N PRO A 200 -50.99 34.18 -46.09
CA PRO A 200 -50.30 33.62 -47.27
C PRO A 200 -50.82 34.25 -48.60
N PRO A 201 -50.42 33.87 -49.83
CA PRO A 201 -49.35 32.96 -50.29
C PRO A 201 -48.42 33.58 -51.37
N SER A 202 -47.14 33.24 -51.38
CA SER A 202 -46.34 33.29 -52.62
C SER A 202 -45.20 32.29 -52.54
N ALA A 203 -45.18 31.39 -53.53
CA ALA A 203 -44.34 30.22 -53.58
C ALA A 203 -42.86 30.59 -53.72
N THR A 204 -42.03 30.09 -52.81
CA THR A 204 -40.67 29.67 -53.14
C THR A 204 -40.31 28.50 -52.23
N LYS A 205 -40.41 27.31 -52.80
CA LYS A 205 -40.01 26.04 -52.17
C LYS A 205 -38.49 26.05 -52.02
N THR A 206 -37.99 26.30 -50.81
CA THR A 206 -36.67 25.84 -50.39
C THR A 206 -36.86 24.73 -49.37
N THR A 207 -36.97 23.53 -49.93
CA THR A 207 -36.90 22.24 -49.24
C THR A 207 -35.59 22.13 -48.46
N ALA A 208 -35.57 22.64 -47.23
CA ALA A 208 -34.58 22.28 -46.22
C ALA A 208 -35.18 21.17 -45.33
N THR A 209 -35.16 19.96 -45.91
CA THR A 209 -35.00 18.66 -45.26
C THR A 209 -35.59 18.48 -43.83
N PRO A 210 -36.78 17.85 -43.68
CA PRO A 210 -37.21 17.21 -42.41
C PRO A 210 -36.17 16.21 -41.85
N THR A 211 -35.22 15.78 -42.69
CA THR A 211 -34.10 14.89 -42.39
C THR A 211 -33.09 15.46 -41.37
N ILE A 212 -32.88 16.78 -41.28
CA ILE A 212 -31.87 17.36 -40.36
C ILE A 212 -32.37 17.37 -38.91
N LEU A 213 -33.64 17.73 -38.68
CA LEU A 213 -34.27 17.65 -37.35
C LEU A 213 -34.45 16.19 -36.90
N GLN A 214 -34.75 15.29 -37.85
CA GLN A 214 -34.74 13.85 -37.59
C GLN A 214 -33.35 13.32 -37.22
N ASN A 215 -32.28 13.84 -37.85
CA ASN A 215 -30.90 13.49 -37.53
C ASN A 215 -30.51 13.94 -36.11
N SER A 216 -30.84 15.18 -35.72
CA SER A 216 -30.59 15.65 -34.35
C SER A 216 -31.34 14.82 -33.31
N ARG A 217 -32.60 14.44 -33.59
CA ARG A 217 -33.38 13.54 -32.71
C ARG A 217 -32.79 12.13 -32.65
N ALA A 218 -32.35 11.59 -33.79
CA ALA A 218 -31.66 10.31 -33.84
C ALA A 218 -30.32 10.33 -33.08
N LEU A 219 -29.59 11.45 -33.11
CA LEU A 219 -28.35 11.65 -32.34
C LEU A 219 -28.64 11.69 -30.83
N GLN A 220 -29.72 12.36 -30.43
CA GLN A 220 -30.18 12.37 -29.03
C GLN A 220 -30.58 10.96 -28.56
N ASP A 221 -31.30 10.21 -29.39
CA ASP A 221 -31.67 8.82 -29.09
C ASP A 221 -30.42 7.94 -28.96
N GLN A 222 -29.43 8.08 -29.85
CA GLN A 222 -28.14 7.37 -29.77
C GLN A 222 -27.33 7.70 -28.52
N LEU A 223 -27.25 8.97 -28.12
CA LEU A 223 -26.58 9.38 -26.88
C LEU A 223 -27.31 8.84 -25.65
N SER A 224 -28.65 8.83 -25.68
CA SER A 224 -29.45 8.27 -24.60
C SER A 224 -29.23 6.76 -24.46
N GLU A 225 -29.11 6.05 -25.57
CA GLU A 225 -28.83 4.62 -25.61
C GLU A 225 -27.40 4.32 -25.13
N GLN A 226 -26.42 5.13 -25.57
CA GLN A 226 -25.03 5.02 -25.09
C GLN A 226 -24.92 5.30 -23.59
N LEU A 227 -25.66 6.28 -23.08
CA LEU A 227 -25.68 6.60 -21.65
C LEU A 227 -26.35 5.48 -20.86
N ALA A 228 -27.44 4.91 -21.35
CA ALA A 228 -28.08 3.75 -20.74
C ALA A 228 -27.12 2.55 -20.67
N LEU A 229 -26.38 2.26 -21.75
CA LEU A 229 -25.37 1.21 -21.77
C LEU A 229 -24.22 1.50 -20.79
N MET A 230 -23.69 2.72 -20.76
CA MET A 230 -22.67 3.12 -19.79
C MET A 230 -23.17 3.03 -18.35
N ALA A 231 -24.42 3.41 -18.06
CA ALA A 231 -25.00 3.30 -16.73
C ALA A 231 -25.11 1.84 -16.28
N THR A 232 -25.49 0.93 -17.18
CA THR A 232 -25.52 -0.51 -16.84
C THR A 232 -24.12 -1.09 -16.64
N GLN A 233 -23.12 -0.61 -17.37
CA GLN A 233 -21.72 -1.01 -17.18
C GLN A 233 -21.17 -0.46 -15.86
N LEU A 234 -21.45 0.80 -15.54
CA LEU A 234 -21.09 1.41 -14.27
C LEU A 234 -21.73 0.65 -13.10
N ARG A 235 -23.01 0.26 -13.22
CA ARG A 235 -23.69 -0.56 -12.22
C ARG A 235 -23.01 -1.92 -12.04
N ARG A 236 -22.62 -2.58 -13.13
CA ARG A 236 -21.86 -3.84 -13.06
C ARG A 236 -20.50 -3.65 -12.40
N ASN A 237 -19.78 -2.58 -12.75
CA ASN A 237 -18.50 -2.24 -12.12
C ASN A 237 -18.68 -1.98 -10.62
N ALA A 238 -19.72 -1.24 -10.22
CA ALA A 238 -20.04 -0.98 -8.82
C ALA A 238 -20.35 -2.26 -8.04
N THR A 239 -21.15 -3.18 -8.60
CA THR A 239 -21.42 -4.48 -7.95
C THR A 239 -20.19 -5.36 -7.84
N HIS A 240 -19.28 -5.28 -8.82
CA HIS A 240 -18.02 -6.00 -8.77
C HIS A 240 -17.09 -5.40 -7.70
N PHE A 241 -17.02 -4.07 -7.63
CA PHE A 241 -16.24 -3.39 -6.60
C PHE A 241 -16.78 -3.63 -5.20
N SER A 242 -18.10 -3.68 -4.98
CA SER A 242 -18.65 -4.01 -3.66
C SER A 242 -18.29 -5.43 -3.24
N ALA A 243 -18.34 -6.40 -4.17
CA ALA A 243 -17.97 -7.79 -3.89
C ALA A 243 -16.46 -7.98 -3.69
N SER A 244 -15.61 -7.14 -4.28
CA SER A 244 -14.17 -7.12 -3.99
C SER A 244 -13.89 -6.48 -2.63
N LEU A 245 -14.55 -5.36 -2.32
CA LEU A 245 -14.41 -4.69 -1.02
C LEU A 245 -14.85 -5.58 0.15
N GLU A 246 -15.87 -6.42 -0.03
CA GLU A 246 -16.29 -7.39 0.98
C GLU A 246 -15.23 -8.47 1.23
N LYS A 247 -14.57 -8.96 0.17
CA LYS A 247 -13.43 -9.88 0.30
C LYS A 247 -12.25 -9.20 0.98
N ASP A 248 -11.93 -7.98 0.56
CA ASP A 248 -10.83 -7.20 1.12
C ASP A 248 -11.08 -6.90 2.61
N LYS A 249 -12.33 -6.62 3.00
CA LYS A 249 -12.73 -6.48 4.40
C LYS A 249 -12.46 -7.75 5.20
N ALA A 250 -12.82 -8.92 4.67
CA ALA A 250 -12.55 -10.20 5.33
C ALA A 250 -11.04 -10.47 5.49
N VAL A 251 -10.23 -10.08 4.49
CA VAL A 251 -8.76 -10.17 4.58
C VAL A 251 -8.22 -9.21 5.65
N ILE A 252 -8.73 -7.98 5.72
CA ILE A 252 -8.32 -6.98 6.72
C ILE A 252 -8.64 -7.48 8.14
N GLU A 253 -9.83 -8.02 8.38
CA GLU A 253 -10.21 -8.60 9.67
C GLU A 253 -9.33 -9.82 10.05
N GLY A 254 -9.02 -10.67 9.07
CA GLY A 254 -8.06 -11.76 9.24
C GLY A 254 -6.63 -11.28 9.52
N MET A 255 -6.27 -10.10 9.03
CA MET A 255 -4.97 -9.49 9.28
C MET A 255 -4.92 -8.81 10.65
N GLU A 256 -6.00 -8.15 11.06
CA GLU A 256 -6.18 -7.54 12.37
C GLU A 256 -6.04 -8.59 13.48
N THR A 257 -6.75 -9.71 13.37
CA THR A 257 -6.66 -10.83 14.32
C THR A 257 -5.26 -11.42 14.41
N LYS A 258 -4.54 -11.54 13.29
CA LYS A 258 -3.14 -12.00 13.26
C LYS A 258 -2.17 -10.98 13.86
N VAL A 259 -2.37 -9.70 13.60
CA VAL A 259 -1.55 -8.62 14.16
C VAL A 259 -1.76 -8.54 15.67
N GLU A 260 -3.00 -8.63 16.14
CA GLU A 260 -3.31 -8.64 17.57
C GLU A 260 -2.70 -9.86 18.26
N GLY A 261 -2.84 -11.05 17.66
CA GLY A 261 -2.21 -12.27 18.17
C GLY A 261 -0.67 -12.18 18.22
N ASN A 262 -0.05 -11.60 17.20
CA ASN A 262 1.41 -11.39 17.18
C ASN A 262 1.86 -10.34 18.21
N TYR A 263 1.08 -9.26 18.36
CA TYR A 263 1.33 -8.20 19.33
C TYR A 263 1.30 -8.75 20.76
N GLU A 264 0.29 -9.55 21.10
CA GLU A 264 0.18 -10.20 22.41
C GLU A 264 1.31 -11.21 22.65
N TRP A 265 1.72 -11.96 21.62
CA TRP A 265 2.89 -12.85 21.72
C TRP A 265 4.19 -12.06 22.00
N MET A 266 4.42 -10.98 21.26
CA MET A 266 5.60 -10.12 21.44
C MET A 266 5.61 -9.42 22.81
N LYS A 267 4.44 -8.97 23.29
CA LYS A 267 4.29 -8.35 24.60
C LYS A 267 4.58 -9.34 25.72
N ARG A 268 4.07 -10.58 25.60
CA ARG A 268 4.36 -11.66 26.55
C ARG A 268 5.85 -12.00 26.59
N GLU A 269 6.49 -12.10 25.43
CA GLU A 269 7.92 -12.38 25.37
C GLU A 269 8.77 -11.22 25.89
N ARG A 270 8.38 -9.97 25.62
CA ARG A 270 9.02 -8.78 26.19
C ARG A 270 8.94 -8.77 27.72
N ILE A 271 7.81 -9.15 28.31
CA ILE A 271 7.65 -9.23 29.76
C ILE A 271 8.57 -10.31 30.32
N ARG A 272 8.60 -11.51 29.73
CA ARG A 272 9.51 -12.59 30.13
C ARG A 272 10.97 -12.13 30.08
N LEU A 273 11.40 -11.53 28.96
CA LEU A 273 12.76 -11.02 28.80
C LEU A 273 13.10 -9.92 29.81
N ARG A 274 12.13 -9.05 30.16
CA ARG A 274 12.31 -8.03 31.19
C ARG A 274 12.49 -8.66 32.58
N ASP A 275 11.72 -9.70 32.89
CA ASP A 275 11.83 -10.40 34.17
C ASP A 275 13.18 -11.13 34.29
N PHE A 276 13.66 -11.76 33.21
CA PHE A 276 15.00 -12.35 33.16
C PHE A 276 16.11 -11.29 33.24
N ARG A 277 15.94 -10.12 32.60
CA ARG A 277 16.92 -9.02 32.65
C ARG A 277 16.97 -8.37 34.04
N GLY A 278 15.85 -8.21 34.71
CA GLY A 278 15.78 -7.72 36.10
C GLY A 278 16.47 -8.67 37.07
N LYS A 279 16.29 -9.98 36.88
CA LYS A 279 16.94 -11.02 37.71
C LYS A 279 18.45 -11.10 37.48
N SER A 280 18.91 -10.95 36.24
CA SER A 280 20.34 -10.90 35.92
C SER A 280 21.02 -9.61 36.35
N GLY A 281 20.30 -8.49 36.44
CA GLY A 281 20.84 -7.22 36.95
C GLY A 281 20.96 -7.17 38.47
N GLY A 282 20.13 -7.95 39.19
CA GLY A 282 20.08 -7.95 40.65
C GLY A 282 21.39 -8.40 41.33
N THR A 283 22.07 -9.41 40.80
CA THR A 283 23.34 -9.90 41.36
C THR A 283 24.47 -8.88 41.18
N THR A 284 24.56 -8.23 40.02
CA THR A 284 25.53 -7.15 39.79
C THR A 284 25.25 -5.94 40.67
N CYS A 285 23.97 -5.60 40.90
CA CYS A 285 23.59 -4.52 41.82
C CYS A 285 24.03 -4.83 43.26
N LEU A 286 23.81 -6.06 43.75
CA LEU A 286 24.27 -6.47 45.08
C LEU A 286 25.79 -6.45 45.22
N VAL A 287 26.53 -6.90 44.18
CA VAL A 287 28.01 -6.83 44.18
C VAL A 287 28.48 -5.38 44.22
N ILE A 288 27.89 -4.49 43.42
CA ILE A 288 28.22 -3.07 43.43
C ILE A 288 27.94 -2.45 44.81
N MET A 289 26.79 -2.76 45.42
CA MET A 289 26.45 -2.30 46.77
C MET A 289 27.47 -2.80 47.82
N SER A 290 27.90 -4.06 47.72
CA SER A 290 28.93 -4.60 48.61
C SER A 290 30.26 -3.85 48.49
N VAL A 291 30.70 -3.52 47.27
CA VAL A 291 31.94 -2.75 47.04
C VAL A 291 31.83 -1.34 47.62
N VAL A 292 30.68 -0.69 47.46
CA VAL A 292 30.43 0.65 48.01
C VAL A 292 30.50 0.65 49.54
N VAL A 293 29.93 -0.35 50.20
CA VAL A 293 29.99 -0.47 51.66
C VAL A 293 31.44 -0.59 52.16
N VAL A 294 32.26 -1.40 51.48
CA VAL A 294 33.69 -1.54 51.82
C VAL A 294 34.44 -0.22 51.63
N LEU A 295 34.17 0.52 50.56
CA LEU A 295 34.78 1.85 50.33
C LEU A 295 34.39 2.85 51.41
N ILE A 296 33.12 2.87 51.84
CA ILE A 296 32.66 3.75 52.91
C ILE A 296 33.37 3.41 54.23
N ALA A 297 33.44 2.13 54.59
CA ALA A 297 34.15 1.68 55.78
C ALA A 297 35.64 2.08 55.75
N PHE A 298 36.29 1.95 54.59
CA PHE A 298 37.68 2.38 54.40
C PHE A 298 37.86 3.89 54.57
N ILE A 299 36.96 4.71 54.01
CA ILE A 299 36.99 6.17 54.19
C ILE A 299 36.83 6.53 55.67
N ILE A 300 35.89 5.90 56.38
CA ILE A 300 35.67 6.13 57.82
C ILE A 300 36.93 5.77 58.62
N MET A 301 37.52 4.61 58.36
CA MET A 301 38.77 4.17 59.01
C MET A 301 39.92 5.17 58.78
N MET A 302 40.11 5.63 57.54
CA MET A 302 41.10 6.65 57.20
C MET A 302 40.84 7.98 57.91
N PHE A 303 39.57 8.37 58.03
CA PHE A 303 39.18 9.55 58.79
C PHE A 303 39.51 9.42 60.28
N ILE A 304 39.25 8.26 60.90
CA ILE A 304 39.58 8.03 62.31
C ILE A 304 41.09 8.12 62.55
N ILE A 305 41.91 7.50 61.69
CA ILE A 305 43.39 7.55 61.80
C ILE A 305 43.90 8.98 61.57
N ARG A 306 43.25 9.77 60.72
CA ARG A 306 43.63 11.17 60.48
C ARG A 306 43.17 12.12 61.58
N LEU A 307 42.08 11.81 62.27
CA LEU A 307 41.48 12.63 63.32
C LEU A 307 42.07 12.33 64.70
N THR A 308 42.56 11.10 64.91
CA THR A 308 43.27 10.64 66.10
C THR A 308 44.74 10.97 65.98
#